data_AF-A0A9W4K4T6-F1
#
_entry.id   AF-A0A9W4K4T6-F1
#
_cell.length_a   1.000
_cell.length_b   1.000
_cell.length_c   1.000
_cell.angle_alpha   90.00
_cell.angle_beta   90.00
_cell.angle_gamma   90.00
#
_symmetry.space_group_name_H-M   'P 1'
#
loop_
_entity.id
_entity.type
_entity.pdbx_description
1 polymer ?
#
loop_
_entity_poly.entity_id
_entity_poly.type
_entity_poly.pdbx_seq_one_letter_code
_entity_poly.pdbx_strand_id
1 'polypeptide(L)'
;MTETHSSAEVIAASLAALDVQYESKFRDYDLSAVAHIVVQNIMNSNPDISNEYDNEGYLDIIGKILSVTFFGNENQLEWLGTERVGRRKFVAFTNIKNKEKWVQNQSPRHGKLKVVEVMFMRTNPREKQKIFWRPARKIVFRRVRIRAHKSVERAQGRVVTTRADVISQKLVQRLRKSSASA
;
A
#
# COMPACT_ATOMS: atom_id res chain seq x y z
N MET A 1 -17.26 -32.87 -9.79
CA MET A 1 -16.60 -31.58 -10.01
C MET A 1 -16.09 -31.11 -8.67
N THR A 2 -14.78 -31.17 -8.43
CA THR A 2 -14.16 -30.79 -7.15
C THR A 2 -13.85 -29.31 -7.17
N GLU A 3 -14.52 -28.56 -6.29
CA GLU A 3 -14.23 -27.17 -6.01
C GLU A 3 -12.84 -27.05 -5.38
N THR A 4 -11.88 -26.53 -6.14
CA THR A 4 -10.54 -26.21 -5.63
C THR A 4 -10.62 -24.92 -4.84
N HIS A 5 -11.05 -25.01 -3.57
CA HIS A 5 -10.85 -23.95 -2.59
C HIS A 5 -9.35 -23.87 -2.30
N SER A 6 -8.64 -23.03 -3.06
CA SER A 6 -7.26 -22.66 -2.75
C SER A 6 -7.27 -21.93 -1.41
N SER A 7 -7.00 -22.67 -0.33
CA SER A 7 -6.90 -22.13 1.01
C SER A 7 -5.82 -21.05 1.05
N ALA A 8 -6.10 -19.94 1.73
CA ALA A 8 -5.12 -18.88 1.99
C ALA A 8 -3.81 -19.40 2.60
N GLU A 9 -3.85 -20.58 3.22
CA GLU A 9 -2.72 -21.31 3.79
C GLU A 9 -1.74 -21.83 2.73
N VAL A 10 -2.23 -22.21 1.53
CA VAL A 10 -1.39 -22.69 0.41
C VAL A 10 -0.67 -21.54 -0.29
N ILE A 11 -1.29 -20.35 -0.34
CA ILE A 11 -0.68 -19.16 -0.94
C ILE A 11 0.39 -18.56 -0.01
N ALA A 12 0.13 -18.55 1.30
CA ALA A 12 1.14 -18.18 2.30
C ALA A 12 2.39 -19.07 2.25
N ALA A 13 2.25 -20.34 1.89
CA ALA A 13 3.37 -21.28 1.73
C ALA A 13 4.30 -20.97 0.53
N SER A 14 3.87 -20.16 -0.44
CA SER A 14 4.66 -19.81 -1.64
C SER A 14 5.37 -18.45 -1.53
N LEU A 15 4.99 -17.61 -0.57
CA LEU A 15 5.63 -16.31 -0.34
C LEU A 15 6.82 -16.46 0.61
N ALA A 16 7.94 -15.80 0.28
CA ALA A 16 9.15 -15.89 1.09
C ALA A 16 8.90 -15.35 2.50
N ALA A 17 9.07 -16.21 3.51
CA ALA A 17 9.01 -15.80 4.91
C ALA A 17 10.19 -14.86 5.24
N LEU A 18 9.86 -13.63 5.65
CA LEU A 18 10.86 -12.64 6.05
C LEU A 18 11.20 -12.76 7.53
N ASP A 19 12.48 -12.63 7.85
CA ASP A 19 12.93 -12.44 9.24
C ASP A 19 12.89 -10.94 9.58
N VAL A 20 12.07 -10.57 10.57
CA VAL A 20 11.72 -9.18 10.88
C VAL A 20 12.53 -8.65 12.05
N GLN A 21 13.35 -7.65 11.78
CA GLN A 21 14.20 -6.97 12.75
C GLN A 21 13.68 -5.54 13.03
N TYR A 22 13.89 -5.07 14.25
CA TYR A 22 13.52 -3.71 14.68
C TYR A 22 14.31 -3.30 15.92
N GLU A 23 14.35 -2.01 16.23
CA GLU A 23 15.01 -1.51 17.44
C GLU A 23 14.23 -1.96 18.69
N SER A 24 14.92 -2.44 19.73
CA SER A 24 14.30 -3.00 20.95
C SER A 24 13.22 -2.11 21.58
N LYS A 25 13.36 -0.79 21.49
CA LYS A 25 12.37 0.19 21.97
C LYS A 25 11.01 0.14 21.26
N PHE A 26 10.89 -0.64 20.19
CA PHE A 26 9.66 -0.85 19.42
C PHE A 26 9.10 -2.28 19.54
N ARG A 27 9.60 -3.07 20.49
CA ARG A 27 9.13 -4.45 20.72
C ARG A 27 7.63 -4.56 20.96
N ASP A 28 7.09 -3.68 21.78
CA ASP A 28 5.67 -3.71 22.16
C ASP A 28 4.80 -2.87 21.21
N TYR A 29 5.32 -2.55 20.03
CA TYR A 29 4.62 -1.71 19.08
C TYR A 29 3.50 -2.48 18.37
N ASP A 30 2.28 -1.95 18.46
CA ASP A 30 1.12 -2.50 17.78
C ASP A 30 1.18 -2.22 16.26
N LEU A 31 1.65 -3.21 15.51
CA LEU A 31 1.72 -3.17 14.05
C LEU A 31 0.32 -3.08 13.41
N SER A 32 -0.75 -3.47 14.09
CA SER A 32 -2.12 -3.34 13.58
C SER A 32 -2.52 -1.87 13.41
N ALA A 33 -1.85 -0.93 14.10
CA ALA A 33 -2.06 0.51 13.96
C ALA A 33 -1.33 1.14 12.77
N VAL A 34 -0.49 0.38 12.05
CA VAL A 34 0.24 0.88 10.87
C VAL A 34 -0.73 1.09 9.70
N ALA A 35 -0.76 2.33 9.19
CA ALA A 35 -1.59 2.71 8.05
C ALA A 35 -0.82 2.66 6.73
N HIS A 36 0.49 2.93 6.75
CA HIS A 36 1.33 2.91 5.55
C HIS A 36 2.68 2.25 5.82
N ILE A 37 3.15 1.49 4.83
CA ILE A 37 4.49 0.90 4.81
C ILE A 37 5.27 1.52 3.67
N VAL A 38 6.49 1.94 3.95
CA VAL A 38 7.37 2.57 2.97
C VAL A 38 8.63 1.74 2.83
N VAL A 39 8.88 1.22 1.64
CA VAL A 39 10.09 0.45 1.36
C VAL A 39 11.16 1.40 0.83
N GLN A 40 12.28 1.51 1.54
CA GLN A 40 13.47 2.17 1.04
C GLN A 40 14.32 1.14 0.29
N ASN A 41 14.70 1.48 -0.94
CA ASN A 41 15.78 0.83 -1.68
C ASN A 41 15.54 -0.66 -2.03
N ILE A 42 14.92 -0.89 -3.18
CA ILE A 42 14.96 -2.19 -3.88
C ILE A 42 16.35 -2.42 -4.54
N MET A 43 17.24 -1.41 -4.53
CA MET A 43 18.24 -1.16 -5.57
C MET A 43 19.71 -1.23 -5.07
N ASN A 44 20.04 -2.16 -4.17
CA ASN A 44 21.44 -2.37 -3.73
C ASN A 44 22.06 -3.72 -4.14
N SER A 45 21.42 -4.51 -5.00
CA SER A 45 21.96 -5.81 -5.43
C SER A 45 22.70 -5.80 -6.77
N ASN A 46 22.51 -4.83 -7.68
CA ASN A 46 23.38 -4.64 -8.85
C ASN A 46 23.08 -3.32 -9.61
N PRO A 47 24.09 -2.53 -10.02
CA PRO A 47 23.90 -1.32 -10.83
C PRO A 47 23.50 -1.60 -12.29
N ASP A 48 23.74 -2.81 -12.81
CA ASP A 48 23.46 -3.17 -14.22
C ASP A 48 21.99 -3.46 -14.54
N ILE A 49 21.09 -3.55 -13.54
CA ILE A 49 19.69 -3.99 -13.74
C ILE A 49 18.68 -2.91 -13.30
N SER A 50 19.14 -1.65 -13.24
CA SER A 50 18.36 -0.54 -12.69
C SER A 50 17.06 -0.20 -13.43
N ASN A 51 16.86 -0.71 -14.65
CA ASN A 51 15.67 -0.45 -15.47
C ASN A 51 14.60 -1.56 -15.45
N GLU A 52 14.87 -2.75 -14.90
CA GLU A 52 13.98 -3.91 -15.08
C GLU A 52 13.07 -4.21 -13.87
N TYR A 53 13.32 -3.58 -12.72
CA TYR A 53 12.61 -3.85 -11.45
C TYR A 53 11.59 -2.77 -11.03
N ASP A 54 11.36 -1.78 -11.90
CA ASP A 54 10.15 -0.93 -11.84
C ASP A 54 8.92 -1.64 -12.46
N ASN A 55 9.03 -2.94 -12.73
CA ASN A 55 7.91 -3.76 -13.18
C ASN A 55 6.86 -3.88 -12.07
N GLU A 56 5.62 -3.52 -12.38
CA GLU A 56 4.46 -3.57 -11.47
C GLU A 56 4.33 -4.94 -10.78
N GLY A 57 4.70 -6.03 -11.48
CA GLY A 57 4.71 -7.38 -10.90
C GLY A 57 5.70 -7.58 -9.75
N TYR A 58 6.87 -6.95 -9.78
CA TYR A 58 7.82 -7.04 -8.67
C TYR A 58 7.30 -6.28 -7.44
N LEU A 59 6.71 -5.11 -7.66
CA LEU A 59 6.10 -4.30 -6.59
C LEU A 59 4.88 -5.00 -5.97
N ASP A 60 4.10 -5.72 -6.77
CA ASP A 60 3.01 -6.58 -6.30
C ASP A 60 3.51 -7.68 -5.38
N ILE A 61 4.55 -8.43 -5.81
CA ILE A 61 5.17 -9.49 -4.98
C ILE A 61 5.69 -8.92 -3.67
N ILE A 62 6.42 -7.81 -3.69
CA ILE A 62 6.91 -7.15 -2.47
C ILE A 62 5.75 -6.70 -1.57
N GLY A 63 4.70 -6.13 -2.15
CA GLY A 63 3.50 -5.73 -1.43
C GLY A 63 2.87 -6.92 -0.70
N LYS A 64 2.70 -8.04 -1.39
CA LYS A 64 2.14 -9.30 -0.87
C LYS A 64 2.99 -9.90 0.25
N ILE A 65 4.30 -10.01 0.03
CA ILE A 65 5.24 -10.53 1.05
C ILE A 65 5.16 -9.67 2.32
N LEU A 66 5.19 -8.35 2.18
CA LEU A 66 5.09 -7.44 3.32
C LEU A 66 3.70 -7.52 3.98
N SER A 67 2.65 -7.71 3.20
CA SER A 67 1.28 -7.81 3.71
C SER A 67 1.10 -9.06 4.58
N VAL A 68 1.61 -10.22 4.13
CA VAL A 68 1.65 -11.44 4.93
C VAL A 68 2.55 -11.26 6.15
N THR A 69 3.74 -10.69 5.98
CA THR A 69 4.73 -10.53 7.06
C THR A 69 4.23 -9.65 8.20
N PHE A 70 3.59 -8.52 7.89
CA PHE A 70 3.14 -7.56 8.90
C PHE A 70 1.72 -7.81 9.40
N PHE A 71 0.87 -8.47 8.63
CA PHE A 71 -0.56 -8.55 8.91
C PHE A 71 -1.19 -9.95 8.76
N GLY A 72 -0.41 -10.96 8.34
CA GLY A 72 -0.92 -12.32 8.11
C GLY A 72 -1.92 -12.44 6.97
N ASN A 73 -2.03 -11.42 6.11
CA ASN A 73 -2.99 -11.39 4.99
C ASN A 73 -2.32 -10.79 3.77
N GLU A 74 -2.33 -11.50 2.64
CA GLU A 74 -1.68 -11.11 1.39
C GLU A 74 -2.25 -9.83 0.76
N ASN A 75 -3.56 -9.60 0.88
CA ASN A 75 -4.28 -8.55 0.18
C ASN A 75 -4.55 -7.31 1.05
N GLN A 76 -3.85 -7.18 2.18
CA GLN A 76 -4.08 -6.08 3.13
C GLN A 76 -3.32 -4.80 2.76
N LEU A 77 -2.29 -4.89 1.90
CA LEU A 77 -1.55 -3.75 1.38
C LEU A 77 -1.92 -3.44 -0.07
N GLU A 78 -2.21 -2.16 -0.35
CA GLU A 78 -2.44 -1.62 -1.68
C GLU A 78 -1.28 -0.67 -2.05
N TRP A 79 -0.77 -0.78 -3.28
CA TRP A 79 0.26 0.13 -3.77
C TRP A 79 -0.28 1.57 -3.86
N LEU A 80 0.38 2.50 -3.18
CA LEU A 80 0.02 3.93 -3.17
C LEU A 80 0.78 4.75 -4.22
N GLY A 81 1.92 4.23 -4.65
CA GLY A 81 2.83 4.87 -5.59
C GLY A 81 4.24 5.00 -5.06
N THR A 82 5.07 5.61 -5.89
CA THR A 82 6.49 5.82 -5.61
C THR A 82 6.75 7.29 -5.34
N GLU A 83 7.53 7.57 -4.30
CA GLU A 83 7.93 8.91 -3.88
C GLU A 83 9.45 9.04 -3.83
N ARG A 84 9.97 10.18 -4.30
CA ARG A 84 11.39 10.50 -4.24
C ARG A 84 11.66 11.49 -3.11
N VAL A 85 12.57 11.13 -2.21
CA VAL A 85 13.04 12.03 -1.14
C VAL A 85 14.55 12.21 -1.29
N GLY A 86 14.95 13.37 -1.80
CA GLY A 86 16.32 13.65 -2.18
C GLY A 86 16.81 12.69 -3.27
N ARG A 87 17.88 11.95 -2.98
CA ARG A 87 18.44 10.94 -3.91
C ARG A 87 17.81 9.56 -3.79
N ARG A 88 16.91 9.34 -2.83
CA ARG A 88 16.34 8.01 -2.53
C ARG A 88 14.92 7.89 -3.08
N LYS A 89 14.62 6.75 -3.70
CA LYS A 89 13.28 6.36 -4.16
C LYS A 89 12.65 5.44 -3.11
N PHE A 90 11.38 5.68 -2.84
CA PHE A 90 10.59 4.95 -1.85
C PHE A 90 9.31 4.46 -2.49
N VAL A 91 8.95 3.21 -2.25
CA VAL A 91 7.65 2.66 -2.65
C VAL A 91 6.75 2.67 -1.43
N ALA A 92 5.57 3.27 -1.56
CA ALA A 92 4.60 3.36 -0.48
C ALA A 92 3.44 2.39 -0.73
N PHE A 93 3.04 1.71 0.34
CA PHE A 93 1.88 0.85 0.42
C PHE A 93 0.92 1.38 1.49
N THR A 94 -0.37 1.22 1.27
CA THR A 94 -1.44 1.59 2.21
C THR A 94 -2.11 0.34 2.73
N ASN A 95 -2.24 0.25 4.05
CA ASN A 95 -3.05 -0.78 4.68
C ASN A 95 -4.53 -0.45 4.47
N ILE A 96 -5.23 -1.30 3.73
CA ILE A 96 -6.62 -1.09 3.30
C ILE A 96 -7.55 -1.04 4.53
N LYS A 97 -7.31 -1.86 5.55
CA LYS A 97 -8.12 -1.88 6.80
C LYS A 97 -8.04 -0.57 7.59
N ASN A 98 -6.93 0.16 7.44
CA ASN A 98 -6.66 1.41 8.17
C ASN A 98 -6.82 2.66 7.30
N LYS A 99 -7.16 2.50 6.02
CA LYS A 99 -7.26 3.59 5.04
C LYS A 99 -8.22 4.68 5.49
N GLU A 100 -9.44 4.32 5.90
CA GLU A 100 -10.47 5.28 6.33
C GLU A 100 -10.15 5.95 7.68
N LYS A 101 -9.68 5.16 8.66
CA LYS A 101 -9.33 5.67 10.00
C LYS A 101 -8.18 6.68 9.97
N TRP A 102 -7.28 6.55 9.00
CA TRP A 102 -6.17 7.49 8.82
C TRP A 102 -6.64 8.83 8.23
N VAL A 103 -7.55 8.79 7.25
CA VAL A 103 -8.10 10.01 6.62
C VAL A 103 -8.92 10.84 7.62
N GLN A 104 -9.60 10.21 8.58
CA GLN A 104 -10.40 10.92 9.58
C GLN A 104 -9.57 11.44 10.77
N ASN A 105 -8.57 10.69 11.23
CA ASN A 105 -7.72 11.10 12.37
C ASN A 105 -6.47 11.85 11.89
N GLN A 106 -6.67 13.11 11.47
CA GLN A 106 -5.65 13.97 10.87
C GLN A 106 -4.85 14.82 11.88
N SER A 107 -5.17 14.74 13.17
CA SER A 107 -4.45 15.50 14.19
C SER A 107 -3.05 14.91 14.38
N PRO A 108 -1.98 15.72 14.34
CA PRO A 108 -0.64 15.27 14.71
C PRO A 108 -0.50 14.99 16.22
N ARG A 109 -1.58 15.09 17.01
CA ARG A 109 -1.55 15.04 18.48
C ARG A 109 -1.57 13.64 19.09
N HIS A 110 -1.82 12.58 18.31
CA HIS A 110 -1.82 11.23 18.87
C HIS A 110 -0.64 10.42 18.33
N GLY A 111 0.33 10.20 19.21
CA GLY A 111 1.63 9.56 19.00
C GLY A 111 1.61 8.07 18.63
N LYS A 112 0.64 7.62 17.82
CA LYS A 112 0.67 6.30 17.19
C LYS A 112 1.28 6.42 15.80
N LEU A 113 2.29 5.60 15.58
CA LEU A 113 3.16 5.60 14.41
C LEU A 113 2.44 4.99 13.20
N LYS A 114 1.82 5.86 12.40
CA LYS A 114 0.98 5.40 11.28
C LYS A 114 1.77 5.03 10.02
N VAL A 115 3.07 5.36 9.97
CA VAL A 115 3.92 5.11 8.81
C VAL A 115 5.24 4.51 9.28
N VAL A 116 5.59 3.36 8.72
CA VAL A 116 6.88 2.69 8.98
C VAL A 116 7.74 2.67 7.72
N GLU A 117 9.04 2.85 7.90
CA GLU A 117 10.05 2.59 6.88
C GLU A 117 10.57 1.16 7.04
N VAL A 118 10.53 0.38 5.96
CA VAL A 118 11.06 -0.97 5.84
C VAL A 118 12.27 -0.94 4.92
N MET A 119 13.31 -1.66 5.33
CA MET A 119 14.56 -1.83 4.61
C MET A 119 14.86 -3.31 4.46
N PHE A 120 15.08 -3.77 3.23
CA PHE A 120 15.61 -5.11 2.99
C PHE A 120 17.10 -5.13 3.31
N MET A 121 17.50 -6.05 4.19
CA MET A 121 18.92 -6.21 4.54
C MET A 121 19.59 -7.14 3.54
N ARG A 122 20.85 -6.88 3.22
CA ARG A 122 21.62 -7.81 2.40
C ARG A 122 21.87 -9.08 3.22
N THR A 123 21.32 -10.20 2.76
CA THR A 123 21.51 -11.52 3.38
C THR A 123 22.21 -12.45 2.41
N ASN A 124 22.82 -13.51 2.96
CA ASN A 124 23.31 -14.62 2.14
C ASN A 124 22.10 -15.25 1.42
N PRO A 125 22.20 -15.61 0.12
CA PRO A 125 21.13 -16.30 -0.60
C PRO A 125 20.65 -17.60 0.06
N ARG A 126 21.50 -18.23 0.89
CA ARG A 126 21.17 -19.43 1.67
C ARG A 126 20.43 -19.13 2.98
N GLU A 127 20.37 -17.87 3.38
CA GLU A 127 19.66 -17.40 4.57
C GLU A 127 18.30 -16.83 4.21
N LYS A 128 17.38 -16.86 5.18
CA LYS A 128 16.10 -16.15 5.05
C LYS A 128 16.35 -14.66 4.83
N GLN A 129 15.59 -14.08 3.90
CA GLN A 129 15.64 -12.64 3.64
C GLN A 129 15.23 -11.89 4.90
N LYS A 130 16.09 -11.00 5.36
CA LYS A 130 15.85 -10.18 6.55
C LYS A 130 15.33 -8.81 6.15
N ILE A 131 14.38 -8.29 6.91
CA ILE A 131 13.94 -6.91 6.83
C ILE A 131 14.16 -6.22 8.16
N PHE A 132 14.43 -4.92 8.10
CA PHE A 132 14.45 -4.05 9.26
C PHE A 132 13.36 -3.00 9.11
N TRP A 133 12.55 -2.79 10.14
CA TRP A 133 11.56 -1.71 10.15
C TRP A 133 11.82 -0.72 11.27
N ARG A 134 11.42 0.53 11.00
CA ARG A 134 11.43 1.61 11.98
C ARG A 134 10.33 2.62 11.70
N PRO A 135 10.07 3.53 12.65
CA PRO A 135 9.32 4.74 12.39
C PRO A 135 9.79 5.52 11.16
N ALA A 136 8.84 5.92 10.31
CA ALA A 136 9.18 6.75 9.18
C ALA A 136 9.73 8.11 9.62
N ARG A 137 10.81 8.54 8.98
CA ARG A 137 11.39 9.87 9.19
C ARG A 137 10.35 10.93 8.83
N LYS A 138 10.40 12.07 9.54
CA LYS A 138 9.44 13.19 9.38
C LYS A 138 9.22 13.60 7.93
N ILE A 139 10.27 13.59 7.10
CA ILE A 139 10.18 13.94 5.68
C ILE A 139 9.46 12.87 4.84
N VAL A 140 9.74 11.59 5.08
CA VAL A 140 9.08 10.46 4.41
C VAL A 140 7.61 10.40 4.82
N PHE A 141 7.33 10.52 6.12
CA PHE A 141 5.99 10.62 6.66
C PHE A 141 5.16 11.72 5.96
N ARG A 142 5.71 12.94 5.85
CA ARG A 142 5.02 14.06 5.19
C ARG A 142 4.72 13.77 3.72
N ARG A 143 5.66 13.15 2.98
CA ARG A 143 5.49 12.82 1.56
C ARG A 143 4.40 11.79 1.33
N VAL A 144 4.43 10.70 2.10
CA VAL A 144 3.40 9.66 2.06
C VAL A 144 2.04 10.24 2.43
N ARG A 145 1.99 11.12 3.43
CA ARG A 145 0.76 11.81 3.81
C ARG A 145 0.16 12.61 2.65
N ILE A 146 0.97 13.42 1.96
CA ILE A 146 0.52 14.21 0.80
C ILE A 146 0.02 13.28 -0.32
N ARG A 147 0.74 12.19 -0.58
CA ARG A 147 0.36 11.19 -1.60
C ARG A 147 -0.99 10.54 -1.29
N ALA A 148 -1.17 10.07 -0.06
CA ALA A 148 -2.41 9.44 0.40
C ALA A 148 -3.60 10.40 0.32
N HIS A 149 -3.38 11.69 0.59
CA HIS A 149 -4.43 12.70 0.40
C HIS A 149 -4.84 12.83 -1.07
N LYS A 150 -3.86 12.99 -1.97
CA LYS A 150 -4.10 13.12 -3.41
C LYS A 150 -4.78 11.90 -4.01
N SER A 151 -4.48 10.68 -3.53
CA SER A 151 -5.13 9.47 -4.04
C SER A 151 -6.61 9.41 -3.65
N VAL A 152 -6.94 9.83 -2.42
CA VAL A 152 -8.33 9.93 -1.94
C VAL A 152 -9.10 11.01 -2.70
N GLU A 153 -8.53 12.20 -2.86
CA GLU A 153 -9.17 13.29 -3.63
C GLU A 153 -9.47 12.86 -5.07
N ARG A 154 -8.53 12.16 -5.73
CA ARG A 154 -8.77 11.61 -7.07
C ARG A 154 -9.88 10.57 -7.09
N ALA A 155 -9.93 9.70 -6.09
CA ALA A 155 -11.00 8.71 -5.97
C ALA A 155 -12.36 9.37 -5.76
N GLN A 156 -12.44 10.37 -4.87
CA GLN A 156 -13.68 11.12 -4.60
C GLN A 156 -14.13 11.96 -5.80
N GLY A 157 -13.21 12.67 -6.45
CA GLY A 157 -13.50 13.44 -7.66
C GLY A 157 -14.08 12.56 -8.76
N ARG A 158 -13.49 11.37 -9.00
CA ARG A 158 -14.04 10.38 -9.95
C ARG A 158 -15.45 9.94 -9.58
N VAL A 159 -15.71 9.64 -8.30
CA VAL A 159 -17.06 9.23 -7.85
C VAL A 159 -18.09 10.34 -8.05
N VAL A 160 -17.74 11.60 -7.80
CA VAL A 160 -18.65 12.74 -8.01
C VAL A 160 -18.95 12.91 -9.50
N THR A 161 -17.94 12.84 -10.37
CA THR A 161 -18.13 12.91 -11.83
C THR A 161 -19.02 11.77 -12.34
N THR A 162 -18.75 10.53 -11.93
CA THR A 162 -19.56 9.37 -12.34
C THR A 162 -21.01 9.49 -11.88
N ARG A 163 -21.27 10.01 -10.67
CA ARG A 163 -22.63 10.24 -10.18
C ARG A 163 -23.35 11.33 -10.99
N ALA A 164 -22.66 12.42 -11.33
CA ALA A 164 -23.22 13.49 -12.16
C ALA A 164 -23.56 12.99 -13.57
N ASP A 165 -22.71 12.15 -14.17
CA ASP A 165 -22.94 11.57 -15.50
C ASP A 165 -24.14 10.61 -15.50
N VAL A 166 -24.25 9.76 -14.48
CA VAL A 166 -25.40 8.84 -14.32
C VAL A 166 -26.71 9.59 -14.11
N ILE A 167 -26.69 10.68 -13.33
CA ILE A 167 -27.86 11.54 -13.13
C ILE A 167 -28.25 12.20 -14.45
N SER A 168 -27.27 12.74 -15.18
CA SER A 168 -27.48 13.40 -16.48
C SER A 168 -28.07 12.43 -17.52
N GLN A 169 -27.53 11.21 -17.61
CA GLN A 169 -28.06 10.17 -18.50
C GLN A 169 -29.50 9.73 -18.14
N LYS A 170 -29.81 9.59 -16.85
CA LYS A 170 -31.19 9.30 -16.39
C LYS A 170 -32.15 10.44 -16.72
N LEU A 171 -31.71 11.68 -16.60
CA LEU A 171 -32.53 12.85 -16.93
C LEU A 171 -32.83 12.91 -18.43
N VAL A 172 -31.81 12.68 -19.26
CA VAL A 172 -31.95 12.64 -20.73
C VAL A 172 -32.86 11.49 -21.17
N GLN A 173 -32.78 10.31 -20.54
CA GLN A 173 -33.68 9.19 -20.84
C GLN A 173 -35.14 9.47 -20.44
N ARG A 174 -35.38 10.21 -19.34
CA ARG A 174 -36.73 10.62 -18.95
C ARG A 174 -37.33 11.63 -19.93
N LEU A 175 -36.54 12.61 -20.36
CA LEU A 175 -36.96 13.63 -21.33
C LEU A 175 -37.28 13.03 -22.70
N ARG A 176 -36.54 11.99 -23.15
CA ARG A 176 -36.83 11.27 -24.40
C ARG A 176 -38.09 10.39 -24.34
N LYS A 177 -38.46 9.90 -23.15
CA LYS A 177 -39.72 9.14 -22.98
C LYS A 177 -40.94 10.04 -22.94
N SER A 178 -40.82 11.28 -22.45
CA SER A 178 -41.94 12.24 -22.43
C SER A 178 -42.22 12.88 -23.80
N SER A 179 -41.24 12.92 -24.70
CA SER A 179 -41.43 13.48 -26.06
C SER A 179 -41.96 12.49 -27.09
N ALA A 180 -42.13 11.22 -26.75
CA ALA A 180 -42.71 10.19 -27.61
C ALA A 180 -44.20 9.91 -27.33
N SER A 181 -44.85 10.73 -26.50
CA SER A 181 -46.24 10.52 -26.05
C SER A 181 -47.13 11.75 -26.27
N ALA A 182 -46.78 12.63 -27.21
CA ALA A 182 -47.60 13.76 -27.64
C ALA A 182 -48.09 13.55 -29.08
#